data_AF-A0A1I6XD23-F1
#
_entry.id   AF-A0A1I6XD23-F1
#
_cell.length_a   1.000
_cell.length_b   1.000
_cell.length_c   1.000
_cell.angle_alpha   90.00
_cell.angle_beta   90.00
_cell.angle_gamma   90.00
#
_symmetry.space_group_name_H-M   'P 1'
#
loop_
_entity.id
_entity.type
_entity.pdbx_description
1 polymer ?
#
loop_
_entity_poly.entity_id
_entity_poly.type
_entity_poly.pdbx_seq_one_letter_code
_entity_poly.pdbx_strand_id
1 'polypeptide(L)'
;MPKALKKYKNVKEFLSGVPAFKKEMEKKHKLPAKDIDKYGKLTSDKAGIEKKYMSLVEEDPKLKKISSDIDRAEKAVKSLSKAQDEYIKAHNTVEQINKGMKTLENSVRGDTKQLLGNDKYQQLRQHLDAANKSYAAAEKKIAQRAALQKQFEQLLDVYDKEKDKIAKSYGVTLTTDAKSLIVLMGKSAEYSMIIG
;
A
#
# COMPACT_ATOMS: atom_id res chain seq x y z
N MET A 1 39.97 2.45 15.52
CA MET A 1 38.59 2.99 15.49
C MET A 1 38.13 3.07 14.04
N PRO A 2 36.88 2.70 13.73
CA PRO A 2 36.31 2.88 12.39
C PRO A 2 36.32 4.37 12.00
N LYS A 3 36.90 4.70 10.85
CA LYS A 3 36.93 6.06 10.30
C LYS A 3 35.93 6.16 9.15
N ALA A 4 34.98 7.09 9.25
CA ALA A 4 34.10 7.41 8.13
C ALA A 4 34.92 8.08 7.01
N LEU A 5 34.89 7.48 5.84
CA LEU A 5 35.59 7.96 4.64
C LEU A 5 34.68 8.87 3.82
N LYS A 6 33.42 8.48 3.63
CA LYS A 6 32.43 9.24 2.87
C LYS A 6 31.01 8.91 3.32
N LYS A 7 30.13 9.89 3.27
CA LYS A 7 28.69 9.74 3.56
C LYS A 7 27.90 10.15 2.32
N TYR A 8 26.83 9.42 2.07
CA TYR A 8 25.87 9.65 0.99
C TYR A 8 24.48 9.71 1.59
N LYS A 9 23.61 10.58 1.07
CA LYS A 9 22.25 10.77 1.59
C LYS A 9 21.38 9.53 1.38
N ASN A 10 21.64 8.75 0.34
CA ASN A 10 20.89 7.54 -0.01
C ASN A 10 21.71 6.63 -0.96
N VAL A 11 21.14 5.47 -1.29
CA VAL A 11 21.77 4.48 -2.18
C VAL A 11 22.01 5.02 -3.61
N LYS A 12 21.14 5.87 -4.14
CA LYS A 12 21.31 6.44 -5.50
C LYS A 12 22.54 7.34 -5.57
N GLU A 13 22.73 8.18 -4.56
CA GLU A 13 23.92 9.05 -4.45
C GLU A 13 25.19 8.22 -4.21
N PHE A 14 25.10 7.15 -3.43
CA PHE A 14 26.22 6.22 -3.25
C PHE A 14 26.64 5.59 -4.59
N LEU A 15 25.70 4.98 -5.32
CA LEU A 15 25.97 4.28 -6.58
C LEU A 15 26.48 5.22 -7.69
N SER A 16 25.97 6.45 -7.75
CA SER A 16 26.50 7.46 -8.69
C SER A 16 27.88 7.99 -8.28
N GLY A 17 28.17 8.00 -6.97
CA GLY A 17 29.44 8.42 -6.40
C GLY A 17 30.56 7.38 -6.45
N VAL A 18 30.29 6.13 -6.80
CA VAL A 18 31.28 5.03 -6.88
C VAL A 18 32.50 5.39 -7.73
N PRO A 19 32.38 5.91 -8.97
CA PRO A 19 33.55 6.24 -9.81
C PRO A 19 34.43 7.33 -9.21
N ALA A 20 33.82 8.33 -8.57
CA ALA A 20 34.56 9.39 -7.89
C ALA A 20 35.31 8.84 -6.67
N PHE A 21 34.66 7.98 -5.88
CA PHE A 21 35.30 7.37 -4.71
C PHE A 21 36.45 6.43 -5.07
N LYS A 22 36.38 5.69 -6.19
CA LYS A 22 37.53 4.91 -6.69
C LYS A 22 38.78 5.77 -6.90
N LYS A 23 38.63 6.98 -7.45
CA LYS A 23 39.73 7.93 -7.62
C LYS A 23 40.26 8.45 -6.26
N GLU A 24 39.37 8.63 -5.28
CA GLU A 24 39.75 9.00 -3.91
C GLU A 24 40.52 7.85 -3.22
N MET A 25 40.11 6.59 -3.42
CA MET A 25 40.82 5.41 -2.90
C MET A 25 42.27 5.37 -3.39
N GLU A 26 42.50 5.65 -4.66
CA GLU A 26 43.83 5.73 -5.27
C GLU A 26 44.63 6.94 -4.74
N LYS A 27 44.10 8.15 -4.87
CA LYS A 27 44.88 9.38 -4.67
C LYS A 27 44.99 9.81 -3.22
N LYS A 28 43.89 9.71 -2.46
CA LYS A 28 43.78 10.22 -1.09
C LYS A 28 44.10 9.14 -0.06
N HIS A 29 43.62 7.92 -0.32
CA HIS A 29 43.81 6.79 0.59
C HIS A 29 44.98 5.88 0.21
N LYS A 30 45.62 6.10 -0.94
CA LYS A 30 46.80 5.36 -1.43
C LYS A 30 46.58 3.84 -1.42
N LEU A 31 45.36 3.39 -1.72
CA LEU A 31 45.02 1.97 -1.73
C LEU A 31 45.57 1.28 -2.99
N PRO A 32 46.02 0.02 -2.90
CA PRO A 32 46.48 -0.74 -4.07
C PRO A 32 45.40 -0.92 -5.14
N ALA A 33 45.81 -1.01 -6.41
CA ALA A 33 44.89 -1.20 -7.55
C ALA A 33 43.96 -2.42 -7.37
N LYS A 34 44.50 -3.54 -6.84
CA LYS A 34 43.71 -4.75 -6.55
C LYS A 34 42.52 -4.48 -5.62
N ASP A 35 42.65 -3.57 -4.66
CA ASP A 35 41.59 -3.25 -3.70
C ASP A 35 40.56 -2.29 -4.32
N ILE A 36 41.01 -1.40 -5.20
CA ILE A 36 40.11 -0.55 -6.01
C ILE A 36 39.24 -1.42 -6.94
N ASP A 37 39.83 -2.46 -7.54
CA ASP A 37 39.11 -3.42 -8.38
C ASP A 37 38.12 -4.27 -7.58
N LYS A 38 38.52 -4.77 -6.41
CA LYS A 38 37.60 -5.46 -5.48
C LYS A 38 36.42 -4.58 -5.11
N TYR A 39 36.64 -3.31 -4.77
CA TYR A 39 35.57 -2.36 -4.50
C TYR A 39 34.67 -2.16 -5.72
N GLY A 40 35.26 -2.10 -6.92
CA GLY A 40 34.53 -2.05 -8.17
C GLY A 40 33.58 -3.22 -8.39
N LYS A 41 34.04 -4.45 -8.11
CA LYS A 41 33.22 -5.66 -8.18
C LYS A 41 32.16 -5.71 -7.09
N LEU A 42 32.50 -5.27 -5.87
CA LEU A 42 31.55 -5.20 -4.76
C LEU A 42 30.37 -4.27 -5.07
N THR A 43 30.62 -3.20 -5.84
CA THR A 43 29.65 -2.16 -6.18
C THR A 43 29.08 -2.28 -7.60
N SER A 44 29.38 -3.35 -8.34
CA SER A 44 28.94 -3.50 -9.74
C SER A 44 27.48 -3.93 -9.87
N ASP A 45 26.97 -4.73 -8.93
CA ASP A 45 25.56 -5.13 -8.90
C ASP A 45 24.69 -4.04 -8.28
N LYS A 46 24.43 -2.99 -9.08
CA LYS A 46 23.61 -1.85 -8.66
C LYS A 46 22.21 -2.27 -8.24
N ALA A 47 21.59 -3.17 -8.98
CA ALA A 47 20.22 -3.61 -8.73
C ALA A 47 20.11 -4.42 -7.42
N GLY A 48 21.06 -5.33 -7.17
CA GLY A 48 21.12 -6.07 -5.91
C GLY A 48 21.34 -5.15 -4.71
N ILE A 49 22.23 -4.15 -4.84
CA ILE A 49 22.50 -3.14 -3.80
C ILE A 49 21.25 -2.30 -3.49
N GLU A 50 20.55 -1.81 -4.53
CA GLU A 50 19.30 -1.07 -4.35
C GLU A 50 18.23 -1.95 -3.69
N LYS A 51 18.07 -3.20 -4.12
CA LYS A 51 17.12 -4.14 -3.52
C LYS A 51 17.41 -4.38 -2.04
N LYS A 52 18.67 -4.62 -1.68
CA LYS A 52 19.08 -4.83 -0.28
C LYS A 52 18.81 -3.59 0.57
N TYR A 53 19.14 -2.41 0.05
CA TYR A 53 18.84 -1.14 0.69
C TYR A 53 17.34 -0.95 0.93
N MET A 54 16.52 -1.19 -0.09
CA MET A 54 15.07 -1.02 0.04
C MET A 54 14.46 -2.02 1.03
N SER A 55 14.98 -3.25 1.09
CA SER A 55 14.58 -4.22 2.12
C SER A 55 14.85 -3.70 3.54
N LEU A 56 15.98 -3.04 3.77
CA LEU A 56 16.29 -2.46 5.09
C LEU A 56 15.39 -1.27 5.42
N VAL A 57 15.03 -0.46 4.42
CA VAL A 57 14.06 0.62 4.57
C VAL A 57 12.70 0.03 4.96
N GLU A 58 12.22 -0.99 4.24
CA GLU A 58 10.94 -1.66 4.49
C GLU A 58 10.91 -2.42 5.82
N GLU A 59 12.07 -2.74 6.39
CA GLU A 59 12.17 -3.34 7.71
C GLU A 59 11.91 -2.36 8.88
N ASP A 60 11.84 -1.05 8.60
CA ASP A 60 11.57 -0.03 9.62
C ASP A 60 10.23 -0.30 10.33
N PRO A 61 10.18 -0.25 11.67
CA PRO A 61 8.98 -0.54 12.45
C PRO A 61 7.74 0.27 12.03
N LYS A 62 7.92 1.52 11.57
CA LYS A 62 6.81 2.36 11.13
C LYS A 62 6.22 1.86 9.82
N LEU A 63 7.05 1.48 8.85
CA LEU A 63 6.58 0.91 7.59
C LEU A 63 5.94 -0.45 7.78
N LYS A 64 6.51 -1.31 8.64
CA LYS A 64 5.88 -2.59 8.99
C LYS A 64 4.48 -2.39 9.58
N LYS A 65 4.29 -1.39 10.44
CA LYS A 65 2.97 -1.07 10.99
C LYS A 65 2.00 -0.62 9.89
N ILE A 66 2.40 0.32 9.03
CA ILE A 66 1.56 0.81 7.93
C ILE A 66 1.23 -0.33 6.96
N SER A 67 2.19 -1.17 6.61
CA SER A 67 1.99 -2.36 5.77
C SER A 67 0.98 -3.34 6.40
N SER A 68 1.07 -3.58 7.72
CA SER A 68 0.08 -4.40 8.40
C SER A 68 -1.32 -3.79 8.37
N ASP A 69 -1.43 -2.46 8.48
CA ASP A 69 -2.71 -1.76 8.40
C ASP A 69 -3.27 -1.79 6.97
N ILE A 70 -2.42 -1.70 5.93
CA ILE A 70 -2.79 -1.92 4.52
C ILE A 70 -3.37 -3.32 4.34
N ASP A 71 -2.69 -4.37 4.82
CA ASP A 71 -3.15 -5.76 4.70
C ASP A 71 -4.51 -5.98 5.36
N ARG A 72 -4.75 -5.34 6.52
CA ARG A 72 -6.05 -5.40 7.21
C ARG A 72 -7.13 -4.69 6.41
N ALA A 73 -6.84 -3.50 5.90
CA ALA A 73 -7.79 -2.74 5.08
C ALA A 73 -8.12 -3.50 3.78
N GLU A 74 -7.13 -4.09 3.12
CA GLU A 74 -7.33 -4.91 1.91
C GLU A 74 -8.24 -6.11 2.19
N LYS A 75 -7.98 -6.85 3.29
CA LYS A 75 -8.84 -7.97 3.71
C LYS A 75 -10.26 -7.52 4.02
N ALA A 76 -10.43 -6.36 4.67
CA ALA A 76 -11.74 -5.80 4.97
C ALA A 76 -12.50 -5.44 3.68
N VAL A 77 -11.84 -4.81 2.69
CA VAL A 77 -12.43 -4.53 1.37
C VAL A 77 -12.83 -5.83 0.66
N LYS A 78 -11.96 -6.84 0.65
CA LYS A 78 -12.22 -8.15 0.02
C LYS A 78 -13.40 -8.88 0.67
N SER A 79 -13.55 -8.76 2.00
CA SER A 79 -14.70 -9.34 2.72
C SER A 79 -16.05 -8.78 2.28
N LEU A 80 -16.06 -7.55 1.75
CA LEU A 80 -17.23 -6.86 1.21
C LEU A 80 -17.29 -6.90 -0.33
N SER A 81 -16.54 -7.79 -0.98
CA SER A 81 -16.51 -7.91 -2.46
C SER A 81 -17.89 -8.04 -3.11
N LYS A 82 -18.82 -8.75 -2.45
CA LYS A 82 -20.20 -8.96 -2.93
C LYS A 82 -21.19 -7.85 -2.56
N ALA A 83 -20.76 -6.82 -1.82
CA ALA A 83 -21.66 -5.74 -1.38
C ALA A 83 -22.30 -5.01 -2.56
N GLN A 84 -21.59 -4.87 -3.69
CA GLN A 84 -22.13 -4.28 -4.91
C GLN A 84 -23.29 -5.11 -5.49
N ASP A 85 -23.10 -6.42 -5.60
CA ASP A 85 -24.11 -7.33 -6.13
C ASP A 85 -25.34 -7.40 -5.21
N GLU A 86 -25.12 -7.44 -3.88
CA GLU A 86 -26.18 -7.40 -2.88
C GLU A 86 -26.99 -6.12 -2.98
N TYR A 87 -26.33 -4.97 -3.15
CA TYR A 87 -26.97 -3.68 -3.32
C TYR A 87 -27.82 -3.64 -4.60
N ILE A 88 -27.26 -4.04 -5.75
CA ILE A 88 -27.99 -4.07 -7.02
C ILE A 88 -29.22 -4.98 -6.92
N LYS A 89 -29.09 -6.17 -6.34
CA LYS A 89 -30.20 -7.10 -6.14
C LYS A 89 -31.30 -6.48 -5.28
N ALA A 90 -30.95 -5.92 -4.12
CA ALA A 90 -31.93 -5.32 -3.22
C ALA A 90 -32.62 -4.11 -3.86
N HIS A 91 -31.88 -3.28 -4.59
CA HIS A 91 -32.42 -2.14 -5.33
C HIS A 91 -33.44 -2.59 -6.37
N ASN A 92 -33.08 -3.58 -7.21
CA ASN A 92 -33.97 -4.11 -8.23
C ASN A 92 -35.25 -4.73 -7.63
N THR A 93 -35.16 -5.41 -6.50
CA THR A 93 -36.34 -5.96 -5.80
C THR A 93 -37.29 -4.84 -5.34
N VAL A 94 -36.76 -3.79 -4.71
CA VAL A 94 -37.57 -2.62 -4.30
C VAL A 94 -38.21 -1.96 -5.52
N GLU A 95 -37.45 -1.76 -6.59
CA GLU A 95 -37.94 -1.14 -7.83
C GLU A 95 -39.07 -1.97 -8.48
N GLN A 96 -38.92 -3.30 -8.54
CA GLN A 96 -39.93 -4.22 -9.08
C GLN A 96 -41.22 -4.18 -8.26
N ILE A 97 -41.12 -4.22 -6.92
CA ILE A 97 -42.29 -4.14 -6.04
C ILE A 97 -43.01 -2.81 -6.22
N ASN A 98 -42.27 -1.70 -6.25
CA ASN A 98 -42.82 -0.36 -6.49
C ASN A 98 -43.54 -0.25 -7.85
N LYS A 99 -42.97 -0.83 -8.91
CA LYS A 99 -43.63 -0.91 -10.23
C LYS A 99 -44.92 -1.73 -10.19
N GLY A 100 -44.92 -2.85 -9.47
CA GLY A 100 -46.11 -3.69 -9.25
C GLY A 100 -47.22 -2.93 -8.51
N MET A 101 -46.87 -2.24 -7.43
CA MET A 101 -47.80 -1.41 -6.66
C MET A 101 -48.39 -0.27 -7.50
N LYS A 102 -47.55 0.47 -8.24
CA LYS A 102 -48.03 1.52 -9.15
C LYS A 102 -48.96 1.00 -10.24
N THR A 103 -48.69 -0.19 -10.77
CA THR A 103 -49.58 -0.82 -11.77
C THR A 103 -50.97 -1.08 -11.18
N LEU A 104 -51.03 -1.59 -9.95
CA LEU A 104 -52.30 -1.82 -9.24
C LEU A 104 -53.01 -0.50 -8.91
N GLU A 105 -52.28 0.52 -8.44
CA GLU A 105 -52.79 1.87 -8.20
C GLU A 105 -53.45 2.48 -9.44
N ASN A 106 -52.77 2.34 -10.59
CA ASN A 106 -53.29 2.82 -11.87
C ASN A 106 -54.51 2.02 -12.34
N SER A 107 -54.57 0.71 -12.07
CA SER A 107 -55.68 -0.15 -12.49
C SER A 107 -57.01 0.21 -11.81
N VAL A 108 -56.96 0.73 -10.59
CA VAL A 108 -58.14 1.22 -9.84
C VAL A 108 -58.29 2.74 -9.92
N ARG A 109 -57.52 3.42 -10.80
CA ARG A 109 -57.52 4.88 -10.98
C ARG A 109 -57.40 5.68 -9.68
N GLY A 110 -56.66 5.15 -8.70
CA GLY A 110 -56.48 5.79 -7.39
C GLY A 110 -57.62 5.62 -6.38
N ASP A 111 -58.65 4.80 -6.65
CA ASP A 111 -59.65 4.46 -5.64
C ASP A 111 -59.00 3.68 -4.49
N THR A 112 -58.79 4.39 -3.39
CA THR A 112 -58.05 3.91 -2.23
C THR A 112 -58.78 2.80 -1.49
N LYS A 113 -60.13 2.76 -1.54
CA LYS A 113 -60.91 1.68 -0.90
C LYS A 113 -60.76 0.37 -1.66
N GLN A 114 -60.86 0.43 -3.00
CA GLN A 114 -60.62 -0.75 -3.84
C GLN A 114 -59.18 -1.25 -3.74
N LEU A 115 -58.21 -0.32 -3.67
CA LEU A 115 -56.79 -0.67 -3.51
C LEU A 115 -56.51 -1.36 -2.18
N LEU A 116 -57.08 -0.86 -1.08
CA LEU A 116 -56.89 -1.43 0.25
C LEU A 116 -57.54 -2.82 0.39
N GLY A 117 -58.63 -3.08 -0.33
CA GLY A 117 -59.26 -4.39 -0.42
C GLY A 117 -58.58 -5.37 -1.38
N ASN A 118 -57.50 -4.97 -2.08
CA ASN A 118 -56.79 -5.82 -3.02
C ASN A 118 -55.69 -6.63 -2.31
N ASP A 119 -55.87 -7.95 -2.21
CA ASP A 119 -54.93 -8.85 -1.53
C ASP A 119 -53.51 -8.79 -2.10
N LYS A 120 -53.37 -8.66 -3.43
CA LYS A 120 -52.05 -8.55 -4.07
C LYS A 120 -51.35 -7.24 -3.71
N TYR A 121 -52.10 -6.15 -3.56
CA TYR A 121 -51.55 -4.87 -3.11
C TYR A 121 -51.05 -4.96 -1.66
N GLN A 122 -51.83 -5.58 -0.78
CA GLN A 122 -51.41 -5.79 0.63
C GLN A 122 -50.18 -6.68 0.74
N GLN A 123 -50.11 -7.77 -0.04
CA GLN A 123 -48.93 -8.63 -0.11
C GLN A 123 -47.70 -7.86 -0.60
N LEU A 124 -47.82 -7.09 -1.69
CA LEU A 124 -46.72 -6.27 -2.20
C LEU A 124 -46.25 -5.24 -1.17
N ARG A 125 -47.16 -4.64 -0.41
CA ARG A 125 -46.81 -3.70 0.66
C ARG A 125 -46.01 -4.36 1.79
N GLN A 126 -46.40 -5.57 2.21
CA GLN A 126 -45.62 -6.35 3.19
C GLN A 126 -44.24 -6.74 2.65
N HIS A 127 -44.16 -7.14 1.39
CA HIS A 127 -42.90 -7.44 0.73
C HIS A 127 -42.01 -6.20 0.57
N LEU A 128 -42.61 -5.02 0.34
CA LEU A 128 -41.89 -3.75 0.24
C LEU A 128 -41.19 -3.41 1.56
N ASP A 129 -41.85 -3.58 2.70
CA ASP A 129 -41.24 -3.33 4.01
C ASP A 129 -40.02 -4.23 4.27
N ALA A 130 -40.12 -5.52 3.91
CA ALA A 130 -39.00 -6.46 3.99
C ALA A 130 -37.87 -6.12 3.01
N ALA A 131 -38.22 -5.72 1.77
CA ALA A 131 -37.28 -5.32 0.74
C ALA A 131 -36.54 -4.02 1.13
N ASN A 132 -37.22 -3.04 1.71
CA ASN A 132 -36.64 -1.80 2.20
C ASN A 132 -35.62 -2.05 3.33
N LYS A 133 -35.89 -2.98 4.25
CA LYS A 133 -34.92 -3.37 5.29
C LYS A 133 -33.67 -3.99 4.66
N SER A 134 -33.84 -4.87 3.68
CA SER A 134 -32.73 -5.50 2.95
C SER A 134 -31.92 -4.48 2.15
N TYR A 135 -32.59 -3.54 1.49
CA TYR A 135 -31.98 -2.44 0.76
C TYR A 135 -31.14 -1.54 1.67
N ALA A 136 -31.69 -1.09 2.81
CA ALA A 136 -30.96 -0.28 3.77
C ALA A 136 -29.73 -1.01 4.35
N ALA A 137 -29.81 -2.32 4.57
CA ALA A 137 -28.66 -3.11 4.99
C ALA A 137 -27.58 -3.20 3.90
N ALA A 138 -27.98 -3.39 2.64
CA ALA A 138 -27.06 -3.44 1.51
C ALA A 138 -26.41 -2.06 1.24
N GLU A 139 -27.17 -0.97 1.37
CA GLU A 139 -26.69 0.41 1.28
C GLU A 139 -25.60 0.71 2.32
N LYS A 140 -25.80 0.28 3.57
CA LYS A 140 -24.77 0.39 4.62
C LYS A 140 -23.49 -0.37 4.25
N LYS A 141 -23.61 -1.59 3.72
CA LYS A 141 -22.45 -2.41 3.33
C LYS A 141 -21.67 -1.77 2.17
N ILE A 142 -22.33 -1.25 1.15
CA ILE A 142 -21.64 -0.60 0.03
C ILE A 142 -20.98 0.72 0.46
N ALA A 143 -21.63 1.50 1.32
CA ALA A 143 -21.02 2.69 1.92
C ALA A 143 -19.79 2.35 2.77
N GLN A 144 -19.88 1.29 3.59
CA GLN A 144 -18.75 0.79 4.37
C GLN A 144 -17.60 0.32 3.47
N ARG A 145 -17.90 -0.41 2.38
CA ARG A 145 -16.90 -0.82 1.39
C ARG A 145 -16.19 0.39 0.77
N ALA A 146 -16.94 1.42 0.37
CA ALA A 146 -16.38 2.63 -0.20
C ALA A 146 -15.46 3.38 0.79
N ALA A 147 -15.86 3.47 2.06
CA ALA A 147 -15.05 4.08 3.11
C ALA A 147 -13.74 3.29 3.35
N LEU A 148 -13.81 1.96 3.41
CA LEU A 148 -12.63 1.09 3.55
C LEU A 148 -11.70 1.18 2.35
N GLN A 149 -12.24 1.25 1.13
CA GLN A 149 -11.46 1.43 -0.09
C GLN A 149 -10.68 2.76 -0.05
N LYS A 150 -11.34 3.85 0.33
CA LYS A 150 -10.69 5.15 0.50
C LYS A 150 -9.59 5.10 1.57
N GLN A 151 -9.84 4.43 2.68
CA GLN A 151 -8.84 4.25 3.74
C GLN A 151 -7.63 3.45 3.25
N PHE A 152 -7.86 2.38 2.48
CA PHE A 152 -6.80 1.58 1.87
C PHE A 152 -5.92 2.43 0.93
N GLU A 153 -6.52 3.23 0.06
CA GLU A 153 -5.80 4.15 -0.85
C GLU A 153 -5.00 5.21 -0.08
N GLN A 154 -5.56 5.77 1.00
CA GLN A 154 -4.85 6.70 1.87
C GLN A 154 -3.65 6.03 2.57
N LEU A 155 -3.79 4.78 3.01
CA LEU A 155 -2.68 4.05 3.64
C LEU A 155 -1.55 3.75 2.64
N LEU A 156 -1.86 3.47 1.38
CA LEU A 156 -0.86 3.31 0.31
C LEU A 156 -0.06 4.61 0.09
N ASP A 157 -0.74 5.75 -0.01
CA ASP A 157 -0.07 7.05 -0.15
C ASP A 157 0.80 7.40 1.07
N VAL A 158 0.30 7.09 2.28
CA VAL A 158 1.09 7.25 3.53
C VAL A 158 2.31 6.34 3.54
N TYR A 159 2.17 5.09 3.07
CA TYR A 159 3.26 4.14 2.97
C TYR A 159 4.38 4.67 2.07
N ASP A 160 4.04 5.11 0.85
CA ASP A 160 5.04 5.62 -0.10
C ASP A 160 5.75 6.87 0.43
N LYS A 161 5.02 7.81 1.04
CA LYS A 161 5.59 9.02 1.64
C LYS A 161 6.52 8.72 2.81
N GLU A 162 6.11 7.82 3.71
CA GLU A 162 6.95 7.44 4.86
C GLU A 162 8.15 6.60 4.40
N LYS A 163 8.00 5.77 3.36
CA LYS A 163 9.08 4.99 2.76
C LYS A 163 10.16 5.89 2.18
N ASP A 164 9.78 6.93 1.43
CA ASP A 164 10.72 7.93 0.93
C ASP A 164 11.42 8.71 2.04
N LYS A 165 10.68 9.03 3.11
CA LYS A 165 11.23 9.74 4.27
C LYS A 165 12.25 8.89 5.02
N ILE A 166 11.94 7.61 5.27
CA ILE A 166 12.85 6.67 5.92
C ILE A 166 14.06 6.41 5.03
N ALA A 167 13.86 6.22 3.73
CA ALA A 167 14.95 6.07 2.77
C ALA A 167 15.91 7.27 2.80
N LYS A 168 15.44 8.51 3.02
CA LYS A 168 16.33 9.68 3.19
C LYS A 168 17.09 9.68 4.51
N SER A 169 16.57 9.02 5.55
CA SER A 169 17.24 8.89 6.85
C SER A 169 18.24 7.72 6.90
N TYR A 170 18.05 6.71 6.05
CA TYR A 170 18.96 5.58 5.85
C TYR A 170 20.14 5.97 4.93
N GLY A 171 20.97 6.91 5.38
CA GLY A 171 22.18 7.29 4.64
C GLY A 171 23.12 6.10 4.41
N VAL A 172 23.95 6.18 3.37
CA VAL A 172 25.01 5.18 3.12
C VAL A 172 26.35 5.76 3.58
N THR A 173 27.08 5.04 4.43
CA THR A 173 28.38 5.47 4.93
C THR A 173 29.46 4.47 4.55
N LEU A 174 30.49 4.93 3.86
CA LEU A 174 31.73 4.18 3.66
C LEU A 174 32.64 4.41 4.88
N THR A 175 33.00 3.33 5.55
CA THR A 175 33.91 3.35 6.70
C THR A 175 35.07 2.39 6.52
N THR A 176 36.15 2.60 7.25
CA THR A 176 37.27 1.66 7.31
C THR A 176 37.76 1.47 8.72
N ASP A 177 38.17 0.25 9.07
CA ASP A 177 38.84 -0.09 10.32
C ASP A 177 40.35 -0.38 10.12
N ALA A 178 40.93 0.15 9.03
CA ALA A 178 42.29 -0.06 8.53
C ALA A 178 42.58 -1.43 7.90
N LYS A 179 41.78 -2.47 8.18
CA LYS A 179 41.90 -3.80 7.53
C LYS A 179 40.80 -4.04 6.50
N SER A 180 39.68 -3.35 6.63
CA SER A 180 38.53 -3.53 5.77
C SER A 180 37.92 -2.19 5.36
N LEU A 181 37.27 -2.20 4.21
CA LEU A 181 36.32 -1.17 3.78
C LEU A 181 34.92 -1.73 3.99
N ILE A 182 34.06 -0.98 4.67
CA ILE A 182 32.70 -1.40 5.03
C ILE A 182 31.71 -0.37 4.51
N VAL A 183 30.69 -0.85 3.80
CA VAL A 183 29.51 -0.08 3.38
C VAL A 183 28.43 -0.27 4.43
N LEU A 184 28.16 0.79 5.18
CA LEU A 184 27.03 0.85 6.10
C LEU A 184 25.81 1.43 5.38
N MET A 185 24.65 0.79 5.50
CA MET A 185 23.36 1.30 5.06
C MET A 185 22.50 1.57 6.28
N GLY A 186 22.24 2.85 6.58
CA GLY A 186 21.72 3.26 7.88
C GLY A 186 22.71 2.91 8.99
N LYS A 187 22.35 1.94 9.83
CA LYS A 187 23.20 1.43 10.93
C LYS A 187 23.76 0.02 10.67
N SER A 188 23.36 -0.62 9.58
CA SER A 188 23.73 -2.01 9.29
C SER A 188 24.94 -2.09 8.37
N ALA A 189 25.83 -3.05 8.64
CA ALA A 189 26.98 -3.34 7.80
C ALA A 189 26.59 -4.37 6.74
N GLU A 190 26.46 -3.92 5.48
CA GLU A 190 25.87 -4.74 4.41
C GLU A 190 26.92 -5.32 3.46
N TYR A 191 27.99 -4.57 3.23
CA TYR A 191 29.06 -5.01 2.35
C TYR A 191 30.40 -4.69 2.98
N SER A 192 31.35 -5.61 2.85
CA SER A 192 32.70 -5.40 3.31
C SER A 192 33.70 -6.04 2.36
N MET A 193 34.89 -5.45 2.28
CA MET A 193 36.04 -6.06 1.64
C MET A 193 37.29 -5.86 2.50
N ILE A 194 38.16 -6.87 2.50
CA ILE A 194 39.46 -6.78 3.14
C ILE A 194 40.41 -6.01 2.22
N ILE A 195 41.11 -5.04 2.82
CA ILE A 195 42.16 -4.22 2.23
C ILE A 195 43.50 -4.87 2.56
N GLY A 196 44.39 -5.04 1.59
CA GLY A 196 45.67 -5.72 1.81
C GLY A 196 46.22 -6.40 0.59
#